data_AF-A0A7Y3FB57-F1
#
_entry.id   AF-A0A7Y3FB57-F1
#
_cell.length_a   1.000
_cell.length_b   1.000
_cell.length_c   1.000
_cell.angle_alpha   90.00
_cell.angle_beta   90.00
_cell.angle_gamma   90.00
#
_symmetry.space_group_name_H-M   'P 1'
#
loop_
_entity.id
_entity.type
_entity.pdbx_description
1 polymer ?
#
loop_
_entity_poly.entity_id
_entity_poly.type
_entity_poly.pdbx_seq_one_letter_code
_entity_poly.pdbx_strand_id
1 'polypeptide(L)'
;MKKFKKIFLYFFTSMILLLLIVFLFYPPKYVYRVLVWQDADYDDYKNLKYNIIKKADKPFEFVNGSEEQRVNLLSKFQEIDEIDDFENFLETNKTYAFLVVKNDTILYEKYFNNQSREDLQTSFSASKSLLSLLVGIAIQKGKI
;
A
#
# COMPACT_ATOMS: atom_id res chain seq x y z
N MET A 1 45.40 16.66 -0.09
CA MET A 1 45.03 15.31 0.41
C MET A 1 44.87 15.21 1.93
N LYS A 2 45.85 15.61 2.78
CA LYS A 2 45.74 15.47 4.25
C LYS A 2 44.58 16.26 4.90
N LYS A 3 44.29 17.48 4.42
CA LYS A 3 43.14 18.29 4.91
C LYS A 3 41.79 17.66 4.58
N PHE A 4 41.65 17.12 3.37
CA PHE A 4 40.42 16.43 2.92
C PHE A 4 40.13 15.19 3.77
N LYS A 5 41.17 14.39 4.09
CA LYS A 5 41.04 13.25 5.01
C LYS A 5 40.60 13.66 6.41
N LYS A 6 41.08 14.79 6.93
CA LYS A 6 40.65 15.31 8.26
C LYS A 6 39.20 15.77 8.25
N ILE A 7 38.76 16.48 7.20
CA ILE A 7 37.35 16.91 7.07
C ILE A 7 36.42 15.71 7.02
N PHE A 8 36.76 14.71 6.20
CA PHE A 8 36.00 13.46 6.10
C PHE A 8 35.95 12.72 7.44
N LEU A 9 37.08 12.67 8.17
CA LEU A 9 37.13 12.07 9.50
C LEU A 9 36.21 12.80 10.49
N TYR A 10 36.26 14.13 10.54
CA TYR A 10 35.41 14.91 11.46
C TYR A 10 33.93 14.71 11.17
N PHE A 11 33.53 14.72 9.90
CA PHE A 11 32.15 14.45 9.48
C PHE A 11 31.67 13.07 9.94
N PHE A 12 32.49 12.03 9.75
CA PHE A 12 32.13 10.68 10.17
C PHE A 12 32.05 10.57 11.70
N THR A 13 33.00 11.17 12.43
CA THR A 13 32.97 11.20 13.90
C THR A 13 31.76 11.97 14.44
N SER A 14 31.35 13.07 13.80
CA SER A 14 30.15 13.80 14.23
C SER A 14 28.87 13.02 13.97
N MET A 15 28.81 12.24 12.88
CA MET A 15 27.66 11.38 12.57
C MET A 15 27.52 10.24 13.58
N ILE A 16 28.64 9.63 13.99
CA ILE A 16 28.66 8.61 15.06
C ILE A 16 28.21 9.22 16.39
N LEU A 17 28.75 10.39 16.76
CA LEU A 17 28.38 11.06 18.01
C LEU A 17 26.89 11.41 18.04
N LEU A 18 26.35 11.92 16.93
CA LEU A 18 24.92 12.17 16.80
C LEU A 18 24.10 10.89 16.99
N LEU A 19 24.50 9.78 16.36
CA LEU A 19 23.81 8.51 16.50
C LEU A 19 23.85 7.98 17.94
N LEU A 20 24.99 8.12 18.64
CA LEU A 20 25.12 7.78 20.05
C LEU A 20 24.20 8.64 20.93
N ILE A 21 24.11 9.94 20.66
CA ILE A 21 23.18 10.84 21.35
C ILE A 21 21.74 10.37 21.12
N VAL A 22 21.35 10.03 19.90
CA VAL A 22 20.00 9.53 19.59
C VAL A 22 19.70 8.24 20.36
N PHE A 23 20.66 7.32 20.50
CA PHE A 23 20.49 6.10 21.30
C PHE A 23 20.37 6.34 22.82
N LEU A 24 20.80 7.49 23.34
CA LEU A 24 20.54 7.87 24.73
C LEU A 24 19.07 8.25 24.96
N PHE A 25 18.38 8.76 23.94
CA PHE A 25 16.98 9.20 24.04
C PHE A 25 15.98 8.15 23.55
N TYR A 26 16.39 7.28 22.63
CA TYR A 26 15.48 6.34 21.95
C TYR A 26 16.01 4.91 21.93
N PRO A 27 15.12 3.90 22.07
CA PRO A 27 15.50 2.50 21.93
C PRO A 27 16.11 2.23 20.55
N PRO A 28 17.16 1.39 20.44
CA PRO A 28 17.82 1.10 19.16
C PRO A 28 16.86 0.62 18.08
N LYS A 29 15.82 -0.15 18.47
CA LYS A 29 14.78 -0.62 17.56
C LYS A 29 13.95 0.51 16.95
N TYR A 30 13.66 1.56 17.72
CA TYR A 30 12.94 2.72 17.21
C TYR A 30 13.80 3.49 16.20
N VAL A 31 15.06 3.75 16.56
CA VAL A 31 16.02 4.43 15.68
C VAL A 31 16.21 3.67 14.37
N TYR A 32 16.36 2.34 14.45
CA TYR A 32 16.42 1.47 13.26
C TYR A 32 15.19 1.64 12.36
N ARG A 33 13.98 1.61 12.93
CA ARG A 33 12.74 1.77 12.16
C ARG A 33 12.67 3.13 11.48
N VAL A 34 13.02 4.20 12.17
CA VAL A 34 13.02 5.55 11.59
C VAL A 34 13.99 5.65 10.41
N LEU A 35 15.19 5.07 10.53
CA LEU A 35 16.21 5.13 9.48
C LEU A 35 15.91 4.21 8.29
N VAL A 36 15.34 3.02 8.54
CA VAL A 36 15.17 1.96 7.54
C VAL A 36 13.77 1.90 6.96
N TRP A 37 12.72 2.01 7.79
CA TRP A 37 11.33 1.85 7.33
C TRP A 37 10.77 3.15 6.74
N GLN A 38 11.20 4.32 7.22
CA GLN A 38 10.81 5.63 6.71
C GLN A 38 9.28 5.80 6.61
N ASP A 39 8.78 6.34 5.48
CA ASP A 39 7.36 6.56 5.23
C ASP A 39 6.62 5.24 5.04
N ALA A 40 5.32 5.24 5.33
CA ALA A 40 4.51 4.05 5.21
C ALA A 40 4.36 3.60 3.75
N ASP A 41 4.43 2.29 3.52
CA ASP A 41 4.41 1.70 2.18
C ASP A 41 3.44 0.51 2.08
N TYR A 42 3.14 0.10 0.85
CA TYR A 42 2.15 -0.94 0.55
C TYR A 42 2.51 -2.31 1.16
N ASP A 43 3.78 -2.56 1.43
CA ASP A 43 4.29 -3.84 1.93
C ASP A 43 4.74 -3.81 3.40
N ASP A 44 4.35 -2.77 4.14
CA ASP A 44 4.62 -2.62 5.58
C ASP A 44 4.16 -3.81 6.43
N TYR A 45 3.17 -4.58 5.95
CA TYR A 45 2.74 -5.82 6.60
C TYR A 45 3.88 -6.85 6.76
N LYS A 46 4.94 -6.78 5.93
CA LYS A 46 6.15 -7.62 6.06
C LYS A 46 6.99 -7.23 7.26
N ASN A 47 6.97 -5.95 7.64
CA ASN A 47 7.76 -5.38 8.74
C ASN A 47 7.00 -5.34 10.07
N LEU A 48 5.67 -5.26 9.99
CA LEU A 48 4.78 -5.10 11.13
C LEU A 48 4.15 -6.42 11.57
N LYS A 49 3.78 -6.50 12.84
CA LYS A 49 2.93 -7.59 13.32
C LYS A 49 1.52 -7.36 12.82
N TYR A 50 0.91 -8.38 12.22
CA TYR A 50 -0.48 -8.34 11.78
C TYR A 50 -1.22 -9.61 12.24
N ASN A 51 -2.54 -9.52 12.29
CA ASN A 51 -3.42 -10.66 12.50
C ASN A 51 -4.04 -11.08 11.18
N ILE A 52 -4.19 -12.39 10.97
CA ILE A 52 -4.82 -12.93 9.76
C ILE A 52 -6.33 -12.99 9.98
N ILE A 53 -7.07 -12.38 9.07
CA ILE A 53 -8.51 -12.60 8.94
C ILE A 53 -8.69 -13.78 7.99
N LYS A 54 -9.23 -14.88 8.51
CA LYS A 54 -9.47 -16.08 7.69
C LYS A 54 -10.56 -15.79 6.66
N LYS A 55 -10.33 -16.20 5.42
CA LYS A 55 -11.37 -16.26 4.39
C LYS A 55 -12.45 -17.28 4.78
N ALA A 56 -13.65 -17.11 4.24
CA ALA A 56 -14.71 -18.11 4.39
C ALA A 56 -14.31 -19.44 3.74
N ASP A 57 -14.84 -20.55 4.25
CA ASP A 57 -14.61 -21.90 3.67
C ASP A 57 -15.07 -21.98 2.21
N LYS A 58 -16.13 -21.23 1.88
CA LYS A 58 -16.65 -21.05 0.53
C LYS A 58 -16.78 -19.55 0.25
N PRO A 59 -15.75 -18.91 -0.35
CA PRO A 59 -15.84 -17.51 -0.71
C PRO A 59 -16.85 -17.31 -1.84
N PHE A 60 -17.39 -16.10 -1.91
CA PHE A 60 -18.11 -15.66 -3.10
C PHE A 60 -17.13 -15.52 -4.27
N GLU A 61 -17.53 -15.99 -5.45
CA GLU A 61 -16.75 -15.85 -6.69
C GLU A 61 -17.46 -14.91 -7.64
N PHE A 62 -16.76 -13.87 -8.07
CA PHE A 62 -17.28 -12.95 -9.08
C PHE A 62 -17.27 -13.61 -10.46
N VAL A 63 -18.23 -13.21 -11.30
CA VAL A 63 -18.23 -13.59 -12.72
C VAL A 63 -17.28 -12.65 -13.47
N ASN A 64 -16.52 -13.17 -14.45
CA ASN A 64 -15.74 -12.32 -15.33
C ASN A 64 -16.62 -11.74 -16.43
N GLY A 65 -16.50 -10.44 -16.67
CA GLY A 65 -17.15 -9.74 -17.77
C GLY A 65 -16.59 -10.16 -19.13
N SER A 66 -17.30 -9.80 -20.19
CA SER A 66 -16.84 -10.04 -21.56
C SER A 66 -15.74 -9.06 -21.96
N GLU A 67 -14.91 -9.44 -22.94
CA GLU A 67 -13.93 -8.52 -23.54
C GLU A 67 -14.57 -7.25 -24.09
N GLU A 68 -15.77 -7.35 -24.66
CA GLU A 68 -16.53 -6.19 -25.13
C GLU A 68 -16.86 -5.23 -23.98
N GLN A 69 -17.30 -5.74 -22.83
CA GLN A 69 -17.56 -4.90 -21.65
C GLN A 69 -16.28 -4.22 -21.14
N ARG A 70 -15.16 -4.93 -21.16
CA ARG A 70 -13.85 -4.40 -20.78
C ARG A 70 -13.42 -3.27 -21.72
N VAL A 71 -13.47 -3.49 -23.04
CA VAL A 71 -13.10 -2.49 -24.05
C VAL A 71 -14.00 -1.26 -23.95
N ASN A 72 -15.32 -1.46 -23.83
CA ASN A 72 -16.29 -0.37 -23.67
C ASN A 72 -16.10 0.43 -22.36
N LEU A 73 -15.53 -0.17 -21.33
CA LEU A 73 -15.18 0.51 -20.09
C LEU A 73 -13.91 1.34 -20.26
N LEU A 74 -12.87 0.76 -20.86
CA LEU A 74 -11.60 1.45 -21.10
C LEU A 74 -11.76 2.66 -22.01
N SER A 75 -12.52 2.54 -23.10
CA SER A 75 -12.80 3.67 -24.00
C SER A 75 -13.45 4.85 -23.26
N LYS A 76 -14.36 4.57 -22.31
CA LYS A 76 -14.98 5.62 -21.49
C LYS A 76 -14.00 6.31 -20.56
N PHE A 77 -13.04 5.59 -19.97
CA PHE A 77 -12.00 6.23 -19.16
C PHE A 77 -11.11 7.14 -20.00
N GLN A 78 -10.76 6.69 -21.21
CA GLN A 78 -9.93 7.47 -22.13
C GLN A 78 -10.66 8.74 -22.60
N GLU A 79 -11.97 8.67 -22.85
CA GLU A 79 -12.79 9.83 -23.24
C GLU A 79 -12.99 10.86 -22.12
N ILE A 80 -13.17 10.42 -20.86
CA ILE A 80 -13.51 11.33 -19.75
C ILE A 80 -12.30 12.12 -19.27
N ASP A 81 -11.14 11.47 -19.16
CA ASP A 81 -9.97 12.05 -18.50
C ASP A 81 -8.90 12.53 -19.49
N GLU A 82 -9.18 12.53 -20.80
CA GLU A 82 -8.20 12.79 -21.87
C GLU A 82 -6.93 11.91 -21.73
N ILE A 83 -7.12 10.69 -21.23
CA ILE A 83 -6.03 9.73 -21.04
C ILE A 83 -5.91 8.87 -22.29
N ASP A 84 -4.85 9.07 -23.07
CA ASP A 84 -4.63 8.30 -24.30
C ASP A 84 -4.46 6.79 -24.04
N ASP A 85 -3.79 6.42 -22.96
CA ASP A 85 -3.57 5.02 -22.55
C ASP A 85 -3.81 4.87 -21.04
N PHE A 86 -4.98 4.35 -20.69
CA PHE A 86 -5.41 4.18 -19.31
C PHE A 86 -4.51 3.24 -18.52
N GLU A 87 -4.02 2.17 -19.14
CA GLU A 87 -3.19 1.20 -18.42
C GLU A 87 -1.79 1.76 -18.17
N ASN A 88 -1.22 2.45 -19.16
CA ASN A 88 0.04 3.15 -19.00
C ASN A 88 -0.06 4.29 -17.97
N PHE A 89 -1.20 4.99 -17.91
CA PHE A 89 -1.48 5.96 -16.87
C PHE A 89 -1.44 5.32 -15.48
N LEU A 90 -2.11 4.19 -15.28
CA LEU A 90 -2.10 3.48 -14.00
C LEU A 90 -0.68 3.02 -13.62
N GLU A 91 0.07 2.46 -14.57
CA GLU A 91 1.44 1.97 -14.35
C GLU A 91 2.40 3.12 -14.01
N THR A 92 2.37 4.22 -14.76
CA THR A 92 3.21 5.41 -14.53
C THR A 92 2.93 6.07 -13.18
N ASN A 93 1.67 6.01 -12.72
CA ASN A 93 1.26 6.49 -11.39
C ASN A 93 1.52 5.49 -10.26
N LYS A 94 2.31 4.43 -10.51
CA LYS A 94 2.69 3.42 -9.52
C LYS A 94 1.49 2.70 -8.88
N THR A 95 0.43 2.51 -9.66
CA THR A 95 -0.69 1.65 -9.24
C THR A 95 -0.18 0.22 -9.09
N TYR A 96 -0.65 -0.52 -8.07
CA TYR A 96 -0.31 -1.93 -7.88
C TYR A 96 -1.45 -2.88 -8.30
N ALA A 97 -2.70 -2.48 -8.05
CA ALA A 97 -3.89 -3.21 -8.45
C ALA A 97 -5.01 -2.23 -8.79
N PHE A 98 -5.77 -2.51 -9.85
CA PHE A 98 -6.96 -1.76 -10.22
C PHE A 98 -8.06 -2.74 -10.66
N LEU A 99 -9.27 -2.54 -10.10
CA LEU A 99 -10.39 -3.45 -10.25
C LEU A 99 -11.70 -2.65 -10.39
N VAL A 100 -12.51 -3.00 -11.38
CA VAL A 100 -13.87 -2.45 -11.57
C VAL A 100 -14.86 -3.59 -11.53
N VAL A 101 -15.73 -3.57 -10.51
CA VAL A 101 -16.82 -4.54 -10.33
C VAL A 101 -18.16 -3.84 -10.50
N LYS A 102 -19.07 -4.47 -11.24
CA LYS A 102 -20.47 -4.02 -11.37
C LYS A 102 -21.39 -5.22 -11.39
N ASN A 103 -22.40 -5.23 -10.52
CA ASN A 103 -23.42 -6.29 -10.43
C ASN A 103 -22.78 -7.68 -10.38
N ASP A 104 -21.90 -7.90 -9.41
CA ASP A 104 -21.20 -9.17 -9.21
C ASP A 104 -20.33 -9.65 -10.40
N THR A 105 -20.04 -8.75 -11.34
CA THR A 105 -19.21 -9.00 -12.51
C THR A 105 -17.95 -8.13 -12.46
N ILE A 106 -16.78 -8.75 -12.61
CA ILE A 106 -15.50 -8.07 -12.81
C ILE A 106 -15.45 -7.59 -14.26
N LEU A 107 -15.54 -6.28 -14.46
CA LEU A 107 -15.48 -5.68 -15.80
C LEU A 107 -14.04 -5.38 -16.24
N TYR A 108 -13.16 -5.13 -15.28
CA TYR A 108 -11.74 -4.91 -15.51
C TYR A 108 -10.96 -5.27 -14.26
N GLU A 109 -9.84 -5.96 -14.42
CA GLU A 109 -8.92 -6.26 -13.35
C GLU A 109 -7.51 -6.37 -13.89
N LYS A 110 -6.59 -5.61 -13.30
CA LYS A 110 -5.18 -5.68 -13.65
C LYS A 110 -4.31 -5.42 -12.43
N TYR A 111 -3.22 -6.16 -12.37
CA TYR A 111 -2.16 -6.01 -11.38
C TYR A 111 -0.90 -5.56 -12.11
N PHE A 112 -0.19 -4.61 -11.50
CA PHE A 112 0.94 -3.90 -12.08
C PHE A 112 2.18 -4.12 -11.20
N ASN A 113 3.36 -3.70 -11.66
CA ASN A 113 4.59 -3.75 -10.87
C ASN A 113 4.90 -5.15 -10.28
N ASN A 114 4.71 -6.19 -11.11
CA ASN A 114 4.90 -7.61 -10.75
C ASN A 114 4.04 -8.10 -9.57
N GLN A 115 2.93 -7.42 -9.26
CA GLN A 115 1.95 -7.90 -8.30
C GLN A 115 0.97 -8.88 -8.96
N SER A 116 0.29 -9.63 -8.10
CA SER A 116 -0.73 -10.60 -8.44
C SER A 116 -1.95 -10.45 -7.53
N ARG A 117 -3.02 -11.20 -7.85
CA ARG A 117 -4.23 -11.28 -7.03
C ARG A 117 -3.98 -11.66 -5.57
N GLU A 118 -2.98 -12.50 -5.34
CA GLU A 118 -2.71 -13.07 -4.01
C GLU A 118 -1.81 -12.16 -3.15
N ASP A 119 -1.25 -11.10 -3.73
CA ASP A 119 -0.38 -10.19 -3.01
C ASP A 119 -1.18 -9.25 -2.10
N LEU A 120 -0.80 -9.20 -0.83
CA LEU A 120 -1.39 -8.31 0.15
C LEU A 120 -0.93 -6.87 -0.07
N GLN A 121 -1.87 -5.94 0.03
CA GLN A 121 -1.65 -4.50 -0.10
C GLN A 121 -2.13 -3.78 1.17
N THR A 122 -1.34 -2.85 1.69
CA THR A 122 -1.77 -1.98 2.80
C THR A 122 -2.92 -1.08 2.33
N SER A 123 -4.12 -1.25 2.90
CA SER A 123 -5.30 -0.46 2.53
C SER A 123 -5.30 1.01 3.03
N PHE A 124 -4.28 1.39 3.81
CA PHE A 124 -4.19 2.67 4.51
C PHE A 124 -5.51 3.05 5.20
N SER A 125 -6.05 4.24 4.90
CA SER A 125 -7.27 4.75 5.51
C SER A 125 -8.56 4.11 5.01
N ALA A 126 -8.55 3.32 3.92
CA ALA A 126 -9.74 2.58 3.49
C ALA A 126 -10.21 1.59 4.57
N SER A 127 -9.29 1.09 5.41
CA SER A 127 -9.60 0.26 6.60
C SER A 127 -10.59 0.90 7.58
N LYS A 128 -10.66 2.25 7.64
CA LYS A 128 -11.57 2.97 8.54
C LYS A 128 -13.04 2.72 8.20
N SER A 129 -13.36 2.50 6.92
CA SER A 129 -14.72 2.16 6.48
C SER A 129 -15.15 0.81 7.04
N LEU A 130 -14.26 -0.19 7.04
CA LEU A 130 -14.54 -1.49 7.66
C LEU A 130 -14.70 -1.36 9.18
N LEU A 131 -13.86 -0.57 9.85
CA LEU A 131 -14.03 -0.29 11.27
C LEU A 131 -15.38 0.36 11.56
N SER A 132 -15.78 1.37 10.79
CA SER A 132 -17.07 2.05 10.93
C SER A 132 -18.24 1.09 10.76
N LEU A 133 -18.18 0.20 9.76
CA LEU A 133 -19.19 -0.85 9.57
C LEU A 133 -19.32 -1.74 10.81
N LEU A 134 -18.20 -2.22 11.38
CA LEU A 134 -18.20 -3.06 12.58
C LEU A 134 -18.75 -2.33 13.80
N VAL A 135 -18.44 -1.04 13.96
CA VAL A 135 -19.01 -0.18 15.01
C VAL A 135 -20.53 -0.06 14.83
N GLY A 136 -21.01 0.20 13.61
CA GLY A 136 -22.45 0.25 13.31
C GLY A 136 -23.17 -1.05 13.66
N ILE A 137 -22.57 -2.20 13.33
CA ILE A 137 -23.08 -3.53 13.71
C ILE A 137 -23.13 -3.69 15.24
N ALA A 138 -22.11 -3.22 15.95
CA ALA A 138 -22.07 -3.31 17.42
C ALA A 138 -23.19 -2.48 18.07
N ILE A 139 -23.42 -1.25 17.59
CA ILE A 139 -24.52 -0.38 18.03
C ILE A 139 -25.88 -1.05 17.74
N GLN A 140 -26.08 -1.56 16.52
CA GLN A 140 -27.33 -2.24 16.14
C GLN A 140 -27.62 -3.44 17.06
N LYS A 141 -26.58 -4.12 17.56
CA LYS A 141 -26.69 -5.25 18.49
C LYS A 141 -26.75 -4.85 19.97
N GLY A 142 -26.75 -3.55 20.30
CA GLY A 142 -26.73 -3.04 21.67
C GLY A 142 -25.48 -3.49 22.46
N LYS A 143 -24.34 -3.64 21.78
CA LYS A 143 -23.07 -4.04 22.39
C LYS A 143 -22.22 -2.86 22.85
N ILE A 144 -22.53 -1.67 22.34
CA ILE A 144 -22.04 -0.35 22.74
C ILE A 144 -23.16 0.67 22.58
#